data_AF-A0A958ZCK0-F1
#
_entry.id   AF-A0A958ZCK0-F1
#
_cell.length_a   1.000
_cell.length_b   1.000
_cell.length_c   1.000
_cell.angle_alpha   90.00
_cell.angle_beta   90.00
_cell.angle_gamma   90.00
#
_symmetry.space_group_name_H-M   'P 1'
#
loop_
_entity.id
_entity.type
_entity.pdbx_description
1 polymer ?
#
loop_
_entity_poly.entity_id
_entity_poly.type
_entity_poly.pdbx_seq_one_letter_code
_entity_poly.pdbx_strand_id
1 'polypeptide(L)'
;MIKTVQLTIAALLISANIFAQIGIGTTSPDASSALDVVATNKGFLMPRMTTAQRTAISNPATGLQVFDTDFGSFWYYNGAIWSEASGGKFTDGASTDIAYYSGRVGIGINNFSQAHKLYVQGVKTGNNETNTAVLVNAEYQGTQTSTATYGVASTAKNSGTGTVNYAIGLRGTIDNANASGNILSAVASYPEINNDGNMDYAAGMYTTLNNYGTMSSVQGIGSYMFNDTGKSMDFATSGYLGVYNSGTIDEVYGLYLGYDGPGTVNYSYAIYIGSGFNQGATDNFAIYSDAAADSYLNGNLGIGTNAPQQKVHISGAMRLEPQASAPPNGALGDLYAGTDGNLYFHDGTGWKQVQLN
;
A
#
# COMPACT_ATOMS: atom_id res chain seq x y z
N MET A 1 44.65 81.65 43.68
CA MET A 1 43.30 81.22 43.21
C MET A 1 43.34 80.61 41.80
N ILE A 2 43.90 81.28 40.78
CA ILE A 2 43.91 80.78 39.39
C ILE A 2 44.65 79.43 39.21
N LYS A 3 45.81 79.23 39.86
CA LYS A 3 46.58 77.97 39.79
C LYS A 3 45.84 76.77 40.42
N THR A 4 45.05 77.03 41.47
CA THR A 4 44.27 76.00 42.17
C THR A 4 43.11 75.53 41.30
N VAL A 5 42.41 76.47 40.63
CA VAL A 5 41.30 76.17 39.71
C VAL A 5 41.78 75.39 38.47
N GLN A 6 42.95 75.71 37.92
CA GLN A 6 43.54 74.95 36.81
C GLN A 6 43.87 73.50 37.19
N LEU A 7 44.35 73.28 38.42
CA LEU A 7 44.66 71.94 38.92
C LEU A 7 43.39 71.11 39.17
N THR A 8 42.31 71.73 39.64
CA THR A 8 41.01 71.07 39.84
C THR A 8 40.35 70.69 38.51
N ILE A 9 40.43 71.56 37.49
CA ILE A 9 39.90 71.27 36.14
C ILE A 9 40.71 70.15 35.47
N ALA A 10 42.05 70.15 35.60
CA ALA A 10 42.91 69.08 35.10
C ALA A 10 42.63 67.74 35.80
N ALA A 11 42.38 67.74 37.11
CA ALA A 11 42.00 66.55 37.87
C ALA A 11 40.61 66.01 37.47
N LEU A 12 39.66 66.89 37.12
CA LEU A 12 38.33 66.50 36.64
C LEU A 12 38.39 65.86 35.23
N LEU A 13 39.27 66.35 34.36
CA LEU A 13 39.50 65.80 33.01
C LEU A 13 40.15 64.40 33.02
N ILE A 14 40.86 64.03 34.10
CA ILE A 14 41.47 62.70 34.28
C ILE A 14 40.46 61.67 34.81
N SER A 15 39.28 62.10 35.29
CA SER A 15 38.22 61.23 35.83
C SER A 15 37.24 60.67 34.79
N ALA A 16 37.51 60.84 33.50
CA ALA A 16 36.75 60.17 32.46
C ALA A 16 36.97 58.65 32.58
N ASN A 17 35.93 57.90 32.94
CA ASN A 17 35.94 56.45 32.89
C ASN A 17 36.16 56.00 31.43
N ILE A 18 37.42 55.75 31.07
CA ILE A 18 37.76 55.08 29.81
C ILE A 18 37.36 53.62 29.96
N PHE A 19 36.19 53.26 29.47
CA PHE A 19 35.82 51.87 29.25
C PHE A 19 36.82 51.29 28.23
N ALA A 20 37.76 50.47 28.69
CA ALA A 20 38.72 49.80 27.82
C ALA A 20 38.05 48.58 27.17
N GLN A 21 37.16 48.83 26.21
CA GLN A 21 36.72 47.80 25.28
C GLN A 21 37.91 47.36 24.42
N ILE A 22 38.13 46.05 24.31
CA ILE A 22 39.25 45.53 23.52
C ILE A 22 38.80 45.45 22.06
N GLY A 23 39.29 46.38 21.24
CA GLY A 23 39.15 46.32 19.79
C GLY A 23 40.34 45.62 19.15
N ILE A 24 40.10 44.59 18.36
CA ILE A 24 41.12 43.97 17.50
C ILE A 24 40.70 44.19 16.04
N GLY A 25 41.43 45.05 15.34
CA GLY A 25 41.11 45.40 13.94
C GLY A 25 40.05 46.49 13.77
N THR A 26 39.59 47.12 14.87
CA THR A 26 38.71 48.30 14.88
C THR A 26 39.14 49.30 15.95
N THR A 27 39.02 50.60 15.66
CA THR A 27 39.23 51.70 16.63
C THR A 27 37.92 52.17 17.26
N SER A 28 36.79 51.66 16.79
CA SER A 28 35.46 51.91 17.33
C SER A 28 34.74 50.58 17.58
N PRO A 29 35.14 49.81 18.61
CA PRO A 29 34.44 48.59 19.00
C PRO A 29 32.95 48.85 19.25
N ASP A 30 32.11 47.86 18.94
CA ASP A 30 30.68 47.92 19.24
C ASP A 30 30.45 48.15 20.75
N ALA A 31 29.62 49.14 21.08
CA ALA A 31 29.36 49.57 22.45
C ALA A 31 28.72 48.49 23.34
N SER A 32 28.15 47.43 22.75
CA SER A 32 27.59 46.27 23.46
C SER A 32 28.62 45.15 23.72
N SER A 33 29.89 45.32 23.30
CA SER A 33 30.92 44.28 23.37
C SER A 33 32.03 44.60 24.36
N ALA A 34 32.49 43.59 25.09
CA ALA A 34 33.74 43.68 25.87
C ALA A 34 34.99 43.42 25.01
N LEU A 35 34.82 42.67 23.92
CA LEU A 35 35.83 42.34 22.91
C LEU A 35 35.16 42.37 21.53
N ASP A 36 35.67 43.22 20.62
CA ASP A 36 35.23 43.29 19.23
C ASP A 36 36.40 42.95 18.30
N VAL A 37 36.23 41.97 17.43
CA VAL A 37 37.25 41.48 16.51
C VAL A 37 36.75 41.65 15.08
N VAL A 38 37.31 42.63 14.37
CA VAL A 38 36.94 42.95 12.99
C VAL A 38 38.09 42.57 12.05
N ALA A 39 37.84 41.62 11.15
CA ALA A 39 38.74 41.28 10.06
C ALA A 39 37.94 40.76 8.86
N THR A 40 38.39 41.05 7.64
CA THR A 40 37.74 40.57 6.40
C THR A 40 38.32 39.26 5.88
N ASN A 41 39.47 38.82 6.42
CA ASN A 41 40.21 37.64 5.97
C ASN A 41 40.81 36.79 7.12
N LYS A 42 40.35 36.98 8.36
CA LYS A 42 40.80 36.23 9.55
C LYS A 42 39.60 35.83 10.41
N GLY A 43 39.73 34.77 11.18
CA GLY A 43 38.73 34.33 12.17
C GLY A 43 39.25 34.41 13.60
N PHE A 44 38.37 34.15 14.57
CA PHE A 44 38.76 33.98 15.96
C PHE A 44 39.24 32.55 16.21
N LEU A 45 40.51 32.40 16.56
CA LEU A 45 41.07 31.12 17.00
C LEU A 45 40.97 31.03 18.51
N MET A 46 39.98 30.29 19.00
CA MET A 46 39.79 30.09 20.43
C MET A 46 40.95 29.27 21.06
N PRO A 47 41.10 29.26 22.39
CA PRO A 47 42.10 28.44 23.06
C PRO A 47 42.00 26.96 22.66
N ARG A 48 43.11 26.40 22.18
CA ARG A 48 43.24 24.99 21.79
C ARG A 48 44.04 24.25 22.85
N MET A 49 43.54 23.12 23.32
CA MET A 49 44.19 22.34 24.37
C MET A 49 43.74 20.88 24.33
N THR A 50 44.50 19.99 24.98
CA THR A 50 44.11 18.57 25.13
C THR A 50 42.94 18.43 26.09
N THR A 51 42.28 17.26 26.08
CA THR A 51 41.23 16.94 27.06
C THR A 51 41.74 17.03 28.49
N ALA A 52 42.97 16.57 28.74
CA ALA A 52 43.60 16.65 30.05
C ALA A 52 43.81 18.11 30.51
N GLN A 53 44.20 19.00 29.59
CA GLN A 53 44.38 20.42 29.91
C GLN A 53 43.04 21.13 30.14
N ARG A 54 42.02 20.85 29.32
CA ARG A 54 40.66 21.40 29.49
C ARG A 54 40.06 21.02 30.84
N THR A 55 40.17 19.74 31.22
CA THR A 55 39.60 19.24 32.47
C THR A 55 40.40 19.67 33.71
N ALA A 56 41.67 20.07 33.55
CA ALA A 56 42.50 20.61 34.62
C ALA A 56 42.26 22.11 34.90
N ILE A 57 41.43 22.81 34.12
CA ILE A 57 41.05 24.21 34.40
C ILE A 57 40.28 24.24 35.74
N SER A 58 40.84 24.93 36.74
CA SER A 58 40.20 25.10 38.03
C SER A 58 39.10 26.15 37.98
N ASN A 59 37.93 25.82 38.54
CA ASN A 59 36.75 26.70 38.61
C ASN A 59 36.38 27.36 37.26
N PRO A 60 36.17 26.59 36.17
CA PRO A 60 35.83 27.17 34.87
C PRO A 60 34.51 27.95 34.94
N ALA A 61 34.47 29.11 34.27
CA ALA A 61 33.26 29.91 34.20
C ALA A 61 32.20 29.24 33.29
N THR A 62 30.92 29.34 33.65
CA THR A 62 29.83 28.94 32.77
C THR A 62 29.92 29.70 31.44
N GLY A 63 29.86 28.97 30.33
CA GLY A 63 30.03 29.50 28.99
C GLY A 63 31.49 29.62 28.53
N LEU A 64 32.48 29.24 29.33
CA LEU A 64 33.88 29.16 28.89
C LEU A 64 34.00 28.15 27.74
N GLN A 65 34.58 28.57 26.62
CA GLN A 65 34.70 27.75 25.41
C GLN A 65 36.16 27.45 25.08
N VAL A 66 36.45 26.23 24.65
CA VAL A 66 37.76 25.79 24.15
C VAL A 66 37.60 24.86 22.94
N PHE A 67 38.66 24.69 22.16
CA PHE A 67 38.74 23.64 21.16
C PHE A 67 39.60 22.50 21.72
N ASP A 68 38.99 21.33 21.87
CA ASP A 68 39.67 20.14 22.39
C ASP A 68 40.42 19.44 21.25
N THR A 69 41.75 19.39 21.33
CA THR A 69 42.59 18.86 20.25
C THR A 69 42.62 17.34 20.19
N ASP A 70 42.23 16.65 21.27
CA ASP A 70 42.19 15.18 21.27
C ASP A 70 40.94 14.68 20.53
N PHE A 71 39.80 15.38 20.70
CA PHE A 71 38.56 15.10 19.98
C PHE A 71 38.41 15.84 18.65
N GLY A 72 39.15 16.94 18.46
CA GLY A 72 39.01 17.79 17.28
C GLY A 72 37.68 18.54 17.23
N SER A 73 37.10 18.88 18.38
CA SER A 73 35.78 19.50 18.48
C SER A 73 35.73 20.68 19.45
N PHE A 74 34.67 21.47 19.35
CA PHE A 74 34.38 22.59 20.24
C PHE A 74 33.76 22.11 21.53
N TRP A 75 34.20 22.64 22.67
CA TRP A 75 33.67 22.32 23.99
C TRP A 75 33.37 23.60 24.78
N TYR A 76 32.35 23.55 25.62
CA TYR A 76 32.02 24.63 26.56
C TYR A 76 31.73 24.08 27.95
N TYR A 77 32.00 24.88 28.98
CA TYR A 77 31.61 24.53 30.34
C TYR A 77 30.18 24.99 30.61
N ASN A 78 29.27 24.07 30.92
CA ASN A 78 27.85 24.37 31.12
C ASN A 78 27.50 24.83 32.55
N GLY A 79 28.50 25.02 33.41
CA GLY A 79 28.35 25.36 34.83
C GLY A 79 28.58 24.18 35.77
N ALA A 80 28.53 22.94 35.27
CA ALA A 80 28.78 21.73 36.05
C ALA A 80 29.83 20.81 35.40
N ILE A 81 29.73 20.61 34.09
CA ILE A 81 30.62 19.76 33.31
C ILE A 81 30.98 20.43 31.99
N TRP A 82 32.08 19.98 31.42
CA TRP A 82 32.37 20.29 30.03
C TRP A 82 31.47 19.48 29.10
N SER A 83 30.82 20.17 28.18
CA SER A 83 29.94 19.59 27.15
C SER A 83 30.51 19.87 25.77
N GLU A 84 30.44 18.88 24.89
CA GLU A 84 30.78 19.05 23.48
C GLU A 84 29.72 19.93 22.81
N ALA A 85 30.13 20.92 22.03
CA ALA A 85 29.26 21.73 21.19
C ALA A 85 29.02 21.03 19.83
N SER A 86 28.68 19.74 19.85
CA SER A 86 28.24 19.02 18.66
C SER A 86 26.75 19.26 18.47
N GLY A 87 26.37 19.97 17.41
CA GLY A 87 24.97 20.18 17.06
C GLY A 87 24.31 18.83 16.81
N GLY A 88 23.34 18.45 17.64
CA GLY A 88 22.52 17.28 17.38
C GLY A 88 21.87 17.41 16.00
N LYS A 89 21.91 16.35 15.19
CA LYS A 89 21.27 16.32 13.86
C LYS A 89 19.74 16.35 13.95
N PHE A 90 19.18 16.17 15.14
CA PHE A 90 17.76 16.27 15.47
C PHE A 90 17.63 17.01 16.81
N THR A 91 16.73 17.99 16.89
CA THR A 91 16.54 18.90 18.03
C THR A 91 16.14 18.16 19.31
N ASP A 92 16.96 18.28 20.36
CA ASP A 92 16.49 18.10 21.73
C ASP A 92 15.81 19.40 22.15
N GLY A 93 14.48 19.39 22.24
CA GLY A 93 13.73 20.60 22.58
C GLY A 93 12.28 20.59 22.10
N ALA A 94 11.45 19.80 22.80
CA ALA A 94 10.02 20.02 23.03
C ALA A 94 8.92 19.38 22.14
N SER A 95 9.18 18.43 21.21
CA SER A 95 8.10 17.51 20.76
C SER A 95 8.58 16.08 20.42
N THR A 96 7.74 15.08 20.71
CA THR A 96 7.99 13.62 20.63
C THR A 96 7.82 13.02 19.24
N ASP A 97 7.86 13.84 18.19
CA ASP A 97 7.40 13.39 16.88
C ASP A 97 8.45 12.53 16.16
N ILE A 98 9.75 12.81 16.30
CA ILE A 98 10.84 12.04 15.67
C ILE A 98 12.09 11.96 16.57
N ALA A 99 12.63 10.76 16.79
CA ALA A 99 13.85 10.54 17.59
C ALA A 99 14.83 9.57 16.91
N TYR A 100 16.14 9.84 17.03
CA TYR A 100 17.23 8.96 16.56
C TYR A 100 18.11 8.51 17.73
N TYR A 101 18.33 7.20 17.87
CA TYR A 101 19.20 6.65 18.91
C TYR A 101 19.88 5.37 18.44
N SER A 102 21.21 5.30 18.55
CA SER A 102 22.01 4.08 18.30
C SER A 102 21.67 3.34 16.99
N GLY A 103 21.50 4.08 15.88
CA GLY A 103 21.18 3.50 14.57
C GLY A 103 19.71 3.17 14.35
N ARG A 104 18.81 3.68 15.20
CA ARG A 104 17.36 3.45 15.15
C ARG A 104 16.58 4.77 15.09
N VAL A 105 15.43 4.75 14.43
CA VAL A 105 14.51 5.90 14.27
C VAL A 105 13.14 5.56 14.86
N GLY A 106 12.63 6.43 15.73
CA GLY A 106 11.29 6.37 16.32
C GLY A 106 10.42 7.55 15.89
N ILE A 107 9.13 7.33 15.64
CA ILE A 107 8.14 8.38 15.34
C ILE A 107 6.89 8.18 16.21
N GLY A 108 6.46 9.23 16.92
CA GLY A 108 5.25 9.22 17.76
C GLY A 108 5.37 8.47 19.09
N ILE A 109 6.58 8.26 19.60
CA ILE A 109 6.86 7.46 20.80
C ILE A 109 7.93 8.06 21.71
N ASN A 110 7.77 7.81 23.00
CA ASN A 110 8.63 8.32 24.06
C ASN A 110 9.71 7.30 24.47
N ASN A 111 9.73 6.10 23.86
CA ASN A 111 10.64 5.02 24.24
C ASN A 111 11.00 4.12 23.04
N PHE A 112 12.30 3.86 22.83
CA PHE A 112 12.79 3.20 21.61
C PHE A 112 12.45 1.71 21.55
N SER A 113 12.04 1.24 20.36
CA SER A 113 11.87 -0.19 20.08
C SER A 113 13.21 -0.93 20.18
N GLN A 114 13.30 -1.91 21.07
CA GLN A 114 14.48 -2.76 21.20
C GLN A 114 14.59 -3.79 20.07
N ALA A 115 13.47 -4.10 19.40
CA ALA A 115 13.40 -5.10 18.33
C ALA A 115 13.58 -4.52 16.92
N HIS A 116 13.17 -3.26 16.66
CA HIS A 116 13.06 -2.72 15.30
C HIS A 116 13.99 -1.52 15.07
N LYS A 117 14.54 -1.37 13.85
CA LYS A 117 15.40 -0.23 13.46
C LYS A 117 14.61 1.03 13.08
N LEU A 118 13.38 0.86 12.58
CA LEU A 118 12.41 1.93 12.38
C LEU A 118 11.13 1.52 13.12
N TYR A 119 10.60 2.41 13.97
CA TYR A 119 9.40 2.14 14.76
C TYR A 119 8.49 3.37 14.79
N VAL A 120 7.27 3.22 14.29
CA VAL A 120 6.27 4.29 14.22
C VAL A 120 5.07 3.84 15.02
N GLN A 121 4.62 4.64 15.98
CA GLN A 121 3.41 4.38 16.78
C GLN A 121 2.56 5.64 16.82
N GLY A 122 1.29 5.52 16.42
CA GLY A 122 0.28 6.53 16.74
C GLY A 122 -0.56 6.02 17.91
N VAL A 123 -0.44 6.64 19.10
CA VAL A 123 -1.24 6.29 20.27
C VAL A 123 -2.35 7.33 20.45
N LYS A 124 -3.61 6.89 20.37
CA LYS A 124 -4.79 7.72 20.69
C LYS A 124 -5.02 7.72 22.20
N THR A 125 -5.27 8.88 22.81
CA THR A 125 -5.66 8.95 24.24
C THR A 125 -6.96 9.73 24.50
N GLY A 126 -7.69 10.17 23.45
CA GLY A 126 -8.94 10.93 23.57
C GLY A 126 -10.13 10.40 22.73
N ASN A 127 -11.35 10.73 23.15
CA ASN A 127 -12.59 10.39 22.42
C ASN A 127 -12.89 11.46 21.34
N ASN A 128 -13.35 11.05 20.15
CA ASN A 128 -13.79 11.91 19.01
C ASN A 128 -12.73 12.61 18.12
N GLU A 129 -11.52 12.04 17.96
CA GLU A 129 -10.61 12.44 16.87
C GLU A 129 -10.58 11.40 15.72
N THR A 130 -10.50 11.88 14.48
CA THR A 130 -10.43 11.07 13.25
C THR A 130 -8.99 10.62 12.96
N ASN A 131 -8.75 9.31 13.17
CA ASN A 131 -7.66 8.48 12.65
C ASN A 131 -6.41 8.30 13.53
N THR A 132 -6.23 7.07 14.06
CA THR A 132 -4.91 6.53 14.46
C THR A 132 -4.55 5.36 13.56
N ALA A 133 -3.98 5.67 12.40
CA ALA A 133 -3.24 4.70 11.63
C ALA A 133 -1.80 5.22 11.49
N VAL A 134 -0.83 4.33 11.70
CA VAL A 134 0.48 4.50 11.09
C VAL A 134 0.26 4.38 9.59
N LEU A 135 0.06 5.52 8.92
CA LEU A 135 0.00 5.54 7.47
C LEU A 135 1.42 5.36 6.94
N VAL A 136 1.81 4.12 6.66
CA VAL A 136 2.94 3.84 5.75
C VAL A 136 2.39 4.00 4.34
N ASN A 137 2.18 5.26 3.92
CA ASN A 137 1.82 5.60 2.56
C ASN A 137 3.06 5.38 1.70
N ALA A 138 3.04 4.37 0.85
CA ALA A 138 3.89 4.37 -0.32
C ALA A 138 3.04 4.94 -1.44
N GLU A 139 3.33 6.18 -1.80
CA GLU A 139 2.63 6.92 -2.85
C GLU A 139 3.59 7.16 -3.98
N TYR A 140 3.30 6.54 -5.13
CA TYR A 140 3.92 6.91 -6.38
C TYR A 140 2.97 7.79 -7.16
N GLN A 141 3.34 9.06 -7.31
CA GLN A 141 2.66 10.08 -8.12
C GLN A 141 3.68 10.62 -9.12
N GLY A 142 3.92 9.89 -10.21
CA GLY A 142 4.96 10.26 -11.16
C GLY A 142 4.60 9.90 -12.59
N THR A 143 5.36 10.47 -13.51
CA THR A 143 5.20 10.28 -14.96
C THR A 143 6.26 9.35 -15.57
N GLN A 144 7.14 8.77 -14.74
CA GLN A 144 8.30 7.96 -15.13
C GLN A 144 8.21 6.52 -14.56
N THR A 145 9.29 5.75 -14.52
CA THR A 145 9.25 4.36 -14.05
C THR A 145 9.40 4.26 -12.53
N SER A 146 8.56 3.42 -11.89
CA SER A 146 8.69 3.01 -10.49
C SER A 146 8.92 1.50 -10.40
N THR A 147 9.96 1.08 -9.69
CA THR A 147 10.29 -0.35 -9.58
C THR A 147 9.38 -1.11 -8.63
N ALA A 148 8.85 -0.47 -7.57
CA ALA A 148 7.83 -1.04 -6.69
C ALA A 148 7.22 0.01 -5.73
N THR A 149 5.95 -0.20 -5.36
CA THR A 149 5.23 0.56 -4.32
C THR A 149 4.65 -0.43 -3.31
N TYR A 150 5.12 -0.39 -2.04
CA TYR A 150 4.72 -1.31 -0.97
C TYR A 150 4.18 -0.54 0.24
N GLY A 151 2.94 -0.80 0.68
CA GLY A 151 2.39 -0.13 1.86
C GLY A 151 1.20 -0.87 2.47
N VAL A 152 0.88 -0.59 3.73
CA VAL A 152 -0.37 -1.11 4.34
C VAL A 152 -1.58 -0.45 3.66
N ALA A 153 -1.45 0.85 3.33
CA ALA A 153 -2.29 1.53 2.36
C ALA A 153 -1.42 2.01 1.19
N SER A 154 -1.34 1.21 0.13
CA SER A 154 -0.54 1.53 -1.06
C SER A 154 -1.38 2.28 -2.08
N THR A 155 -0.88 3.44 -2.55
CA THR A 155 -1.48 4.15 -3.67
C THR A 155 -0.49 4.19 -4.82
N ALA A 156 -0.86 3.60 -5.96
CA ALA A 156 -0.04 3.63 -7.15
C ALA A 156 -0.80 4.36 -8.24
N LYS A 157 -0.31 5.54 -8.65
CA LYS A 157 -0.86 6.28 -9.78
C LYS A 157 0.16 6.40 -10.90
N ASN A 158 -0.15 5.87 -12.07
CA ASN A 158 0.67 6.05 -13.27
C ASN A 158 -0.05 6.99 -14.25
N SER A 159 0.39 8.24 -14.31
CA SER A 159 -0.19 9.26 -15.20
C SER A 159 0.67 9.54 -16.44
N GLY A 160 1.79 8.83 -16.60
CA GLY A 160 2.72 8.98 -17.73
C GLY A 160 2.83 7.71 -18.58
N THR A 161 3.80 7.67 -19.49
CA THR A 161 4.12 6.48 -20.31
C THR A 161 5.09 5.52 -19.59
N GLY A 162 5.29 5.71 -18.29
CA GLY A 162 6.19 4.91 -17.47
C GLY A 162 5.58 3.56 -17.08
N THR A 163 6.35 2.75 -16.35
CA THR A 163 5.90 1.45 -15.85
C THR A 163 5.95 1.41 -14.33
N VAL A 164 4.91 0.87 -13.71
CA VAL A 164 4.92 0.44 -12.31
C VAL A 164 4.98 -1.09 -12.27
N ASN A 165 6.08 -1.67 -11.82
CA ASN A 165 6.21 -3.13 -11.85
C ASN A 165 5.32 -3.81 -10.77
N TYR A 166 5.27 -3.25 -9.55
CA TYR A 166 4.53 -3.86 -8.44
C TYR A 166 3.83 -2.78 -7.58
N ALA A 167 2.55 -2.97 -7.32
CA ALA A 167 1.75 -2.20 -6.36
C ALA A 167 1.05 -3.17 -5.40
N ILE A 168 1.51 -3.24 -4.14
CA ILE A 168 1.02 -4.22 -3.16
C ILE A 168 0.63 -3.57 -1.83
N GLY A 169 -0.59 -3.84 -1.34
CA GLY A 169 -1.05 -3.36 -0.03
C GLY A 169 -2.30 -4.03 0.57
N LEU A 170 -2.78 -3.56 1.73
CA LEU A 170 -3.96 -4.14 2.40
C LEU A 170 -5.26 -3.44 1.96
N ARG A 171 -5.25 -2.10 1.91
CA ARG A 171 -6.33 -1.22 1.41
C ARG A 171 -5.71 -0.14 0.52
N GLY A 172 -5.89 -0.21 -0.79
CA GLY A 172 -5.18 0.67 -1.71
C GLY A 172 -5.98 1.04 -2.95
N THR A 173 -5.76 2.24 -3.45
CA THR A 173 -6.25 2.68 -4.77
C THR A 173 -5.12 2.55 -5.77
N ILE A 174 -5.37 1.85 -6.87
CA ILE A 174 -4.40 1.65 -7.96
C ILE A 174 -5.01 2.27 -9.21
N ASP A 175 -4.36 3.29 -9.75
CA ASP A 175 -4.87 4.16 -10.82
C ASP A 175 -3.88 4.22 -11.98
N ASN A 176 -4.13 3.49 -13.06
CA ASN A 176 -3.35 3.55 -14.29
C ASN A 176 -3.99 4.53 -15.28
N ALA A 177 -3.98 5.82 -14.93
CA ALA A 177 -4.75 6.88 -15.59
C ALA A 177 -4.30 7.25 -17.03
N ASN A 178 -3.23 6.65 -17.56
CA ASN A 178 -2.72 6.94 -18.89
C ASN A 178 -2.91 5.72 -19.80
N ALA A 179 -3.50 5.91 -20.99
CA ALA A 179 -3.72 4.84 -21.96
C ALA A 179 -2.43 4.10 -22.40
N SER A 180 -1.27 4.75 -22.29
CA SER A 180 0.05 4.18 -22.57
C SER A 180 0.83 3.79 -21.29
N GLY A 181 0.22 3.94 -20.12
CA GLY A 181 0.81 3.58 -18.83
C GLY A 181 0.73 2.07 -18.59
N ASN A 182 1.75 1.49 -17.96
CA ASN A 182 1.82 0.06 -17.68
C ASN A 182 1.87 -0.22 -16.17
N ILE A 183 1.07 -1.17 -15.70
CA ILE A 183 1.19 -1.77 -14.36
C ILE A 183 1.30 -3.29 -14.48
N LEU A 184 2.43 -3.88 -14.08
CA LEU A 184 2.62 -5.33 -14.25
C LEU A 184 1.89 -6.16 -13.18
N SER A 185 1.79 -5.65 -11.94
CA SER A 185 1.13 -6.37 -10.85
C SER A 185 0.49 -5.43 -9.84
N ALA A 186 -0.81 -5.62 -9.61
CA ALA A 186 -1.65 -4.86 -8.69
C ALA A 186 -2.35 -5.81 -7.70
N VAL A 187 -1.86 -5.88 -6.46
CA VAL A 187 -2.37 -6.86 -5.47
C VAL A 187 -2.76 -6.17 -4.17
N ALA A 188 -4.01 -6.29 -3.74
CA ALA A 188 -4.39 -5.89 -2.38
C ALA A 188 -5.54 -6.71 -1.81
N SER A 189 -5.76 -6.69 -0.49
CA SER A 189 -6.91 -7.40 0.09
C SER A 189 -8.25 -6.71 -0.22
N TYR A 190 -8.27 -5.37 -0.25
CA TYR A 190 -9.44 -4.55 -0.61
C TYR A 190 -9.04 -3.41 -1.58
N PRO A 191 -8.67 -3.72 -2.83
CA PRO A 191 -8.28 -2.67 -3.77
C PRO A 191 -9.48 -2.05 -4.50
N GLU A 192 -9.34 -0.76 -4.79
CA GLU A 192 -10.02 -0.12 -5.91
C GLU A 192 -9.01 0.02 -7.05
N ILE A 193 -9.30 -0.59 -8.20
CA ILE A 193 -8.41 -0.60 -9.36
C ILE A 193 -9.09 0.12 -10.52
N ASN A 194 -8.50 1.21 -10.98
CA ASN A 194 -8.91 1.96 -12.15
C ASN A 194 -7.81 1.83 -13.21
N ASN A 195 -8.11 1.25 -14.36
CA ASN A 195 -7.12 0.99 -15.41
C ASN A 195 -7.54 1.63 -16.74
N ASP A 196 -6.88 2.71 -17.14
CA ASP A 196 -7.05 3.33 -18.47
C ASP A 196 -6.00 2.82 -19.48
N GLY A 197 -4.86 2.32 -18.99
CA GLY A 197 -3.74 1.80 -19.78
C GLY A 197 -3.67 0.27 -19.85
N ASN A 198 -2.46 -0.28 -19.81
CA ASN A 198 -2.24 -1.73 -19.79
C ASN A 198 -1.93 -2.26 -18.39
N MET A 199 -2.65 -3.30 -17.96
CA MET A 199 -2.42 -3.98 -16.68
C MET A 199 -2.35 -5.51 -16.85
N ASP A 200 -1.23 -6.12 -16.50
CA ASP A 200 -1.04 -7.56 -16.75
C ASP A 200 -1.77 -8.42 -15.70
N TYR A 201 -1.74 -8.01 -14.43
CA TYR A 201 -2.26 -8.83 -13.33
C TYR A 201 -2.85 -8.00 -12.19
N ALA A 202 -4.08 -8.32 -11.79
CA ALA A 202 -4.77 -7.76 -10.64
C ALA A 202 -5.28 -8.86 -9.69
N ALA A 203 -5.12 -8.69 -8.37
CA ALA A 203 -5.71 -9.62 -7.41
C ALA A 203 -6.19 -8.99 -6.10
N GLY A 204 -7.27 -9.53 -5.54
CA GLY A 204 -7.72 -9.16 -4.20
C GLY A 204 -8.87 -9.96 -3.60
N MET A 205 -9.06 -9.84 -2.28
CA MET A 205 -10.08 -10.61 -1.57
C MET A 205 -11.48 -10.08 -1.87
N TYR A 206 -11.62 -8.75 -1.83
CA TYR A 206 -12.79 -8.01 -2.33
C TYR A 206 -12.32 -6.86 -3.21
N THR A 207 -12.44 -7.01 -4.52
CA THR A 207 -11.92 -6.04 -5.48
C THR A 207 -13.05 -5.31 -6.17
N THR A 208 -12.94 -3.98 -6.27
CA THR A 208 -13.70 -3.20 -7.26
C THR A 208 -12.75 -2.81 -8.37
N LEU A 209 -13.05 -3.23 -9.60
CA LEU A 209 -12.18 -3.02 -10.75
C LEU A 209 -12.95 -2.33 -11.87
N ASN A 210 -12.46 -1.17 -12.31
CA ASN A 210 -12.95 -0.44 -13.47
C ASN A 210 -11.88 -0.49 -14.57
N ASN A 211 -12.13 -1.25 -15.63
CA ASN A 211 -11.25 -1.37 -16.77
C ASN A 211 -11.72 -0.49 -17.93
N TYR A 212 -10.95 0.55 -18.19
CA TYR A 212 -11.05 1.46 -19.33
C TYR A 212 -9.86 1.29 -20.30
N GLY A 213 -9.02 0.26 -20.11
CA GLY A 213 -7.82 -0.02 -20.88
C GLY A 213 -7.76 -1.48 -21.33
N THR A 214 -6.57 -2.06 -21.36
CA THR A 214 -6.35 -3.51 -21.59
C THR A 214 -5.92 -4.19 -20.30
N MET A 215 -6.44 -5.39 -20.05
CA MET A 215 -6.10 -6.15 -18.85
C MET A 215 -5.95 -7.64 -19.15
N SER A 216 -4.85 -8.27 -18.72
CA SER A 216 -4.66 -9.69 -18.99
C SER A 216 -5.33 -10.60 -17.96
N SER A 217 -5.28 -10.28 -16.66
CA SER A 217 -5.90 -11.18 -15.66
C SER A 217 -6.35 -10.50 -14.37
N VAL A 218 -7.45 -11.00 -13.81
CA VAL A 218 -7.94 -10.64 -12.47
C VAL A 218 -8.32 -11.87 -11.64
N GLN A 219 -7.93 -11.89 -10.37
CA GLN A 219 -8.26 -12.96 -9.41
C GLN A 219 -8.85 -12.43 -8.10
N GLY A 220 -9.91 -13.05 -7.57
CA GLY A 220 -10.41 -12.71 -6.23
C GLY A 220 -11.38 -13.70 -5.60
N ILE A 221 -11.95 -13.35 -4.44
CA ILE A 221 -12.95 -14.18 -3.73
C ILE A 221 -14.35 -13.56 -3.82
N GLY A 222 -14.47 -12.23 -3.73
CA GLY A 222 -15.72 -11.49 -3.90
C GLY A 222 -15.50 -10.19 -4.67
N SER A 223 -15.43 -10.28 -6.00
CA SER A 223 -15.05 -9.16 -6.86
C SER A 223 -16.24 -8.60 -7.65
N TYR A 224 -16.25 -7.28 -7.80
CA TYR A 224 -17.09 -6.56 -8.76
C TYR A 224 -16.20 -5.95 -9.83
N MET A 225 -16.53 -6.24 -11.08
CA MET A 225 -15.74 -5.82 -12.22
C MET A 225 -16.61 -5.06 -13.21
N PHE A 226 -16.09 -3.95 -13.72
CA PHE A 226 -16.70 -3.11 -14.73
C PHE A 226 -15.73 -3.03 -15.90
N ASN A 227 -16.11 -3.54 -17.07
CA ASN A 227 -15.30 -3.49 -18.29
C ASN A 227 -16.01 -2.62 -19.33
N ASP A 228 -15.36 -1.53 -19.73
CA ASP A 228 -16.01 -0.49 -20.54
C ASP A 228 -16.04 -0.82 -22.04
N THR A 229 -16.80 -0.02 -22.79
CA THR A 229 -17.01 -0.21 -24.23
C THR A 229 -15.69 -0.17 -25.01
N GLY A 230 -15.48 -1.18 -25.86
CA GLY A 230 -14.26 -1.29 -26.68
C GLY A 230 -13.01 -1.68 -25.91
N LYS A 231 -13.15 -2.17 -24.67
CA LYS A 231 -12.05 -2.63 -23.81
C LYS A 231 -12.02 -4.14 -23.71
N SER A 232 -10.82 -4.68 -23.50
CA SER A 232 -10.59 -6.12 -23.48
C SER A 232 -10.05 -6.58 -22.14
N MET A 233 -10.52 -7.76 -21.72
CA MET A 233 -9.92 -8.54 -20.67
C MET A 233 -9.72 -9.98 -21.11
N ASP A 234 -8.54 -10.55 -20.89
CA ASP A 234 -8.29 -11.93 -21.32
C ASP A 234 -8.94 -12.92 -20.34
N PHE A 235 -8.71 -12.74 -19.03
CA PHE A 235 -9.16 -13.72 -18.03
C PHE A 235 -9.67 -13.10 -16.72
N ALA A 236 -10.78 -13.62 -16.19
CA ALA A 236 -11.32 -13.24 -14.88
C ALA A 236 -11.73 -14.45 -14.03
N THR A 237 -11.27 -14.51 -12.77
CA THR A 237 -11.70 -15.57 -11.84
C THR A 237 -12.06 -15.07 -10.45
N SER A 238 -13.19 -15.55 -9.92
CA SER A 238 -13.52 -15.34 -8.50
C SER A 238 -14.46 -16.40 -7.93
N GLY A 239 -14.39 -16.62 -6.62
CA GLY A 239 -15.39 -17.44 -5.92
C GLY A 239 -16.81 -16.90 -6.15
N TYR A 240 -17.04 -15.62 -5.87
CA TYR A 240 -18.23 -14.88 -6.23
C TYR A 240 -17.85 -13.72 -7.14
N LEU A 241 -18.40 -13.66 -8.36
CA LEU A 241 -18.06 -12.64 -9.35
C LEU A 241 -19.29 -11.90 -9.86
N GLY A 242 -19.32 -10.58 -9.68
CA GLY A 242 -20.24 -9.69 -10.39
C GLY A 242 -19.51 -9.00 -11.54
N VAL A 243 -19.95 -9.23 -12.77
CA VAL A 243 -19.38 -8.65 -13.99
C VAL A 243 -20.36 -7.67 -14.61
N TYR A 244 -19.95 -6.42 -14.79
CA TYR A 244 -20.65 -5.44 -15.61
C TYR A 244 -19.81 -5.20 -16.86
N ASN A 245 -20.20 -5.74 -18.01
CA ASN A 245 -19.37 -5.72 -19.21
C ASN A 245 -20.07 -5.01 -20.38
N SER A 246 -19.41 -3.99 -20.94
CA SER A 246 -19.77 -3.34 -22.20
C SER A 246 -18.71 -3.57 -23.29
N GLY A 247 -17.61 -4.26 -22.97
CA GLY A 247 -16.50 -4.59 -23.88
C GLY A 247 -16.43 -6.08 -24.21
N THR A 248 -15.21 -6.62 -24.34
CA THR A 248 -14.97 -8.05 -24.59
C THR A 248 -14.20 -8.68 -23.44
N ILE A 249 -14.64 -9.84 -22.97
CA ILE A 249 -13.89 -10.70 -22.04
C ILE A 249 -13.71 -12.06 -22.72
N ASP A 250 -12.51 -12.63 -22.72
CA ASP A 250 -12.28 -13.94 -23.36
C ASP A 250 -12.77 -15.08 -22.47
N GLU A 251 -12.28 -15.19 -21.23
CA GLU A 251 -12.68 -16.25 -20.31
C GLU A 251 -13.07 -15.76 -18.90
N VAL A 252 -14.16 -16.31 -18.35
CA VAL A 252 -14.63 -16.02 -16.98
C VAL A 252 -14.88 -17.30 -16.19
N TYR A 253 -14.37 -17.37 -14.96
CA TYR A 253 -14.49 -18.53 -14.07
C TYR A 253 -15.02 -18.16 -12.68
N GLY A 254 -15.98 -18.92 -12.15
CA GLY A 254 -16.38 -18.74 -10.75
C GLY A 254 -17.29 -19.81 -10.16
N LEU A 255 -17.50 -19.78 -8.85
CA LEU A 255 -18.52 -20.64 -8.22
C LEU A 255 -19.92 -20.11 -8.57
N TYR A 256 -20.08 -18.79 -8.46
CA TYR A 256 -21.25 -18.03 -8.86
C TYR A 256 -20.82 -16.88 -9.77
N LEU A 257 -21.44 -16.79 -10.94
CA LEU A 257 -21.25 -15.69 -11.89
C LEU A 257 -22.56 -14.90 -12.06
N GLY A 258 -22.52 -13.62 -11.70
CA GLY A 258 -23.53 -12.64 -12.09
C GLY A 258 -22.97 -11.73 -13.19
N TYR A 259 -23.79 -11.42 -14.19
CA TYR A 259 -23.40 -10.54 -15.29
C TYR A 259 -24.50 -9.54 -15.60
N ASP A 260 -24.10 -8.34 -16.01
CA ASP A 260 -24.96 -7.31 -16.57
C ASP A 260 -24.19 -6.51 -17.64
N GLY A 261 -24.90 -5.94 -18.62
CA GLY A 261 -24.31 -5.12 -19.69
C GLY A 261 -24.43 -5.70 -21.11
N PRO A 262 -24.02 -4.91 -22.13
CA PRO A 262 -24.17 -5.25 -23.56
C PRO A 262 -22.93 -5.92 -24.20
N GLY A 263 -21.87 -6.18 -23.44
CA GLY A 263 -20.59 -6.66 -23.96
C GLY A 263 -20.53 -8.18 -24.23
N THR A 264 -19.46 -8.63 -24.88
CA THR A 264 -19.25 -10.05 -25.24
C THR A 264 -18.39 -10.77 -24.20
N VAL A 265 -18.74 -12.01 -23.86
CA VAL A 265 -17.90 -12.93 -23.05
C VAL A 265 -17.69 -14.21 -23.83
N ASN A 266 -16.48 -14.52 -24.30
CA ASN A 266 -16.36 -15.64 -25.24
C ASN A 266 -16.65 -17.00 -24.57
N TYR A 267 -16.12 -17.20 -23.37
CA TYR A 267 -16.28 -18.44 -22.61
C TYR A 267 -16.55 -18.14 -21.12
N SER A 268 -17.53 -18.84 -20.55
CA SER A 268 -17.81 -18.77 -19.12
C SER A 268 -17.91 -20.14 -18.47
N TYR A 269 -17.35 -20.28 -17.26
CA TYR A 269 -17.25 -21.55 -16.55
C TYR A 269 -17.67 -21.37 -15.09
N ALA A 270 -18.80 -21.98 -14.69
CA ALA A 270 -19.24 -21.91 -13.31
C ALA A 270 -20.08 -23.09 -12.84
N ILE A 271 -20.27 -23.19 -11.52
CA ILE A 271 -21.30 -24.06 -10.97
C ILE A 271 -22.68 -23.43 -11.19
N TYR A 272 -22.80 -22.12 -10.94
CA TYR A 272 -24.03 -21.34 -11.13
C TYR A 272 -23.78 -20.11 -12.01
N ILE A 273 -24.59 -19.93 -13.05
CA ILE A 273 -24.64 -18.72 -13.87
C ILE A 273 -26.01 -18.05 -13.71
N GLY A 274 -26.01 -16.78 -13.27
CA GLY A 274 -27.23 -15.99 -13.08
C GLY A 274 -27.85 -15.49 -14.38
N SER A 275 -29.13 -15.12 -14.32
CA SER A 275 -29.99 -14.80 -15.48
C SER A 275 -29.48 -13.69 -16.41
N GLY A 276 -28.58 -12.82 -15.94
CA GLY A 276 -28.04 -11.72 -16.73
C GLY A 276 -26.91 -12.11 -17.71
N PHE A 277 -26.26 -13.26 -17.53
CA PHE A 277 -25.07 -13.68 -18.32
C PHE A 277 -25.32 -14.00 -19.80
N ASN A 278 -26.56 -13.86 -20.27
CA ASN A 278 -27.01 -14.37 -21.58
C ASN A 278 -27.02 -13.30 -22.68
N GLN A 279 -26.38 -12.15 -22.47
CA GLN A 279 -26.46 -11.00 -23.38
C GLN A 279 -25.19 -10.75 -24.19
N GLY A 280 -24.56 -11.82 -24.68
CA GLY A 280 -23.39 -11.70 -25.56
C GLY A 280 -22.32 -12.75 -25.38
N ALA A 281 -22.55 -13.76 -24.52
CA ALA A 281 -21.60 -14.85 -24.40
C ALA A 281 -21.71 -15.83 -25.57
N THR A 282 -20.59 -16.28 -26.15
CA THR A 282 -20.63 -17.26 -27.26
C THR A 282 -20.82 -18.68 -26.77
N ASP A 283 -20.19 -19.07 -25.65
CA ASP A 283 -20.33 -20.40 -25.05
C ASP A 283 -20.37 -20.32 -23.51
N ASN A 284 -21.41 -20.88 -22.90
CA ASN A 284 -21.61 -20.92 -21.44
C ASN A 284 -21.56 -22.35 -20.90
N PHE A 285 -20.67 -22.59 -19.94
CA PHE A 285 -20.42 -23.90 -19.33
C PHE A 285 -20.81 -23.87 -17.85
N ALA A 286 -22.09 -24.14 -17.57
CA ALA A 286 -22.62 -24.22 -16.21
C ALA A 286 -23.14 -25.61 -15.82
N ILE A 287 -23.09 -25.94 -14.53
CA ILE A 287 -23.87 -27.05 -13.97
C ILE A 287 -25.34 -26.64 -13.83
N TYR A 288 -25.61 -25.36 -13.52
CA TYR A 288 -26.94 -24.75 -13.47
C TYR A 288 -26.89 -23.32 -14.01
N SER A 289 -27.86 -22.95 -14.85
CA SER A 289 -28.06 -21.58 -15.36
C SER A 289 -29.53 -21.18 -15.24
N ASP A 290 -29.78 -19.92 -14.87
CA ASP A 290 -31.14 -19.36 -14.85
C ASP A 290 -31.72 -19.10 -16.25
N ALA A 291 -30.89 -19.16 -17.31
CA ALA A 291 -31.37 -19.15 -18.69
C ALA A 291 -31.23 -20.52 -19.35
N ALA A 292 -32.32 -20.96 -19.95
CA ALA A 292 -32.49 -22.33 -20.44
C ALA A 292 -31.58 -22.74 -21.61
N ALA A 293 -30.86 -21.81 -22.26
CA ALA A 293 -30.01 -22.11 -23.42
C ALA A 293 -28.54 -22.38 -23.05
N ASP A 294 -28.15 -22.19 -21.79
CA ASP A 294 -26.75 -21.89 -21.42
C ASP A 294 -26.14 -22.87 -20.40
N SER A 295 -26.75 -24.04 -20.24
CA SER A 295 -26.22 -25.13 -19.41
C SER A 295 -25.61 -26.22 -20.30
N TYR A 296 -24.53 -25.88 -21.02
CA TYR A 296 -23.89 -26.82 -21.94
C TYR A 296 -22.52 -27.26 -21.43
N LEU A 297 -22.39 -28.52 -21.00
CA LEU A 297 -21.08 -29.17 -20.92
C LEU A 297 -20.74 -29.72 -22.32
N ASN A 298 -19.93 -28.99 -23.10
CA ASN A 298 -19.43 -29.53 -24.38
C ASN A 298 -18.56 -30.78 -24.14
N GLY A 299 -17.88 -30.85 -22.99
CA GLY A 299 -17.16 -32.04 -22.53
C GLY A 299 -18.05 -33.15 -21.98
N ASN A 300 -17.40 -34.26 -21.62
CA ASN A 300 -18.04 -35.39 -20.95
C ASN A 300 -17.87 -35.27 -19.42
N LEU A 301 -18.93 -35.46 -18.65
CA LEU A 301 -18.90 -35.51 -17.18
C LEU A 301 -18.50 -36.90 -16.69
N GLY A 302 -17.29 -37.02 -16.14
CA GLY A 302 -16.82 -38.24 -15.48
C GLY A 302 -17.09 -38.24 -13.98
N ILE A 303 -17.87 -39.20 -13.48
CA ILE A 303 -18.06 -39.44 -12.05
C ILE A 303 -17.29 -40.71 -11.69
N GLY A 304 -16.17 -40.56 -10.97
CA GLY A 304 -15.28 -41.69 -10.64
C GLY A 304 -14.36 -42.14 -11.79
N THR A 305 -14.24 -41.36 -12.87
CA THR A 305 -13.35 -41.63 -14.02
C THR A 305 -12.74 -40.33 -14.56
N ASN A 306 -11.48 -40.38 -14.99
CA ASN A 306 -10.77 -39.28 -15.65
C ASN A 306 -10.77 -39.38 -17.19
N ALA A 307 -11.39 -40.42 -17.75
CA ALA A 307 -11.51 -40.64 -19.20
C ALA A 307 -12.97 -40.99 -19.55
N PRO A 308 -13.91 -40.05 -19.38
CA PRO A 308 -15.32 -40.30 -19.67
C PRO A 308 -15.56 -40.52 -21.18
N GLN A 309 -16.25 -41.61 -21.53
CA GLN A 309 -16.44 -42.05 -22.93
C GLN A 309 -17.76 -41.55 -23.53
N GLN A 310 -18.65 -41.03 -22.69
CA GLN A 310 -19.98 -40.51 -23.03
C GLN A 310 -20.23 -39.23 -22.24
N LYS A 311 -21.26 -38.46 -22.63
CA LYS A 311 -21.59 -37.16 -22.01
C LYS A 311 -21.73 -37.22 -20.48
N VAL A 312 -22.23 -38.33 -19.95
CA VAL A 312 -22.12 -38.68 -18.53
C VAL A 312 -21.56 -40.09 -18.43
N HIS A 313 -20.45 -40.27 -17.74
CA HIS A 313 -19.83 -41.58 -17.48
C HIS A 313 -19.66 -41.75 -15.96
N ILE A 314 -20.44 -42.67 -15.38
CA ILE A 314 -20.34 -43.08 -13.97
C ILE A 314 -19.53 -44.38 -13.90
N SER A 315 -18.34 -44.31 -13.30
CA SER A 315 -17.53 -45.49 -12.96
C SER A 315 -17.92 -45.94 -11.55
N GLY A 316 -18.93 -46.81 -11.48
CA GLY A 316 -19.55 -47.27 -10.24
C GLY A 316 -21.05 -47.49 -10.40
N ALA A 317 -21.75 -47.73 -9.28
CA ALA A 317 -23.20 -47.89 -9.30
C ALA A 317 -23.91 -46.52 -9.36
N MET A 318 -24.80 -46.34 -10.34
CA MET A 318 -25.78 -45.24 -10.35
C MET A 318 -27.02 -45.69 -9.58
N ARG A 319 -27.44 -44.92 -8.57
CA ARG A 319 -28.71 -45.15 -7.87
C ARG A 319 -29.73 -44.11 -8.33
N LEU A 320 -30.84 -44.58 -8.88
CA LEU A 320 -32.07 -43.81 -9.05
C LEU A 320 -32.95 -44.03 -7.83
N GLU A 321 -33.56 -42.98 -7.30
CA GLU A 321 -34.42 -43.12 -6.12
C GLU A 321 -35.73 -43.83 -6.48
N PRO A 322 -36.07 -44.99 -5.87
CA PRO A 322 -37.24 -45.76 -6.23
C PRO A 322 -38.55 -44.98 -6.09
N GLN A 323 -39.37 -44.97 -7.14
CA GLN A 323 -40.66 -44.30 -7.17
C GLN A 323 -41.80 -45.31 -7.00
N ALA A 324 -42.77 -45.00 -6.15
CA ALA A 324 -43.94 -45.85 -5.88
C ALA A 324 -44.94 -45.87 -7.05
N SER A 325 -44.88 -44.87 -7.92
CA SER A 325 -45.69 -44.76 -9.12
C SER A 325 -44.87 -44.16 -10.26
N ALA A 326 -45.24 -44.47 -11.49
CA ALA A 326 -44.58 -43.90 -12.67
C ALA A 326 -44.62 -42.36 -12.65
N PRO A 327 -43.52 -41.66 -12.98
CA PRO A 327 -43.51 -40.21 -13.07
C PRO A 327 -44.57 -39.70 -14.07
N PRO A 328 -45.35 -38.66 -13.73
CA PRO A 328 -46.51 -38.25 -14.53
C PRO A 328 -46.15 -37.55 -15.85
N ASN A 329 -44.93 -37.01 -15.98
CA ASN A 329 -44.48 -36.23 -17.14
C ASN A 329 -43.25 -36.88 -17.83
N GLY A 330 -43.30 -38.19 -18.07
CA GLY A 330 -42.20 -38.88 -18.77
C GLY A 330 -42.07 -38.45 -20.23
N ALA A 331 -40.84 -38.33 -20.70
CA ALA A 331 -40.47 -38.05 -22.09
C ALA A 331 -39.61 -39.19 -22.66
N LEU A 332 -39.54 -39.30 -23.99
CA LEU A 332 -38.71 -40.32 -24.66
C LEU A 332 -37.27 -40.26 -24.12
N GLY A 333 -36.75 -41.38 -23.64
CA GLY A 333 -35.40 -41.45 -23.11
C GLY A 333 -35.32 -41.48 -21.59
N ASP A 334 -36.38 -41.08 -20.89
CA ASP A 334 -36.36 -41.00 -19.43
C ASP A 334 -36.26 -42.39 -18.79
N LEU A 335 -35.56 -42.44 -17.65
CA LEU A 335 -35.37 -43.63 -16.83
C LEU A 335 -35.87 -43.37 -15.40
N TYR A 336 -36.56 -44.35 -14.80
CA TYR A 336 -36.80 -44.36 -13.34
C TYR A 336 -36.72 -45.79 -12.78
N ALA A 337 -36.42 -45.91 -11.50
CA ALA A 337 -36.50 -47.17 -10.77
C ALA A 337 -37.84 -47.26 -10.02
N GLY A 338 -38.57 -48.37 -10.17
CA GLY A 338 -39.78 -48.63 -9.40
C GLY A 338 -39.46 -49.18 -8.00
N THR A 339 -40.37 -49.01 -7.04
CA THR A 339 -40.28 -49.67 -5.71
C THR A 339 -40.36 -51.20 -5.79
N ASP A 340 -40.76 -51.74 -6.94
CA ASP A 340 -40.75 -53.15 -7.27
C ASP A 340 -39.37 -53.68 -7.69
N GLY A 341 -38.36 -52.81 -7.73
CA GLY A 341 -36.97 -53.15 -8.04
C GLY A 341 -36.64 -53.14 -9.54
N ASN A 342 -37.59 -52.75 -10.39
CA ASN A 342 -37.39 -52.74 -11.84
C ASN A 342 -36.96 -51.37 -12.35
N LEU A 343 -36.13 -51.36 -13.40
CA LEU A 343 -35.85 -50.15 -14.18
C LEU A 343 -36.92 -49.99 -15.26
N TYR A 344 -37.35 -48.76 -15.48
CA TYR A 344 -38.32 -48.40 -16.50
C TYR A 344 -37.74 -47.36 -17.44
N PHE A 345 -38.08 -47.49 -18.73
CA PHE A 345 -37.73 -46.56 -19.80
C PHE A 345 -39.00 -45.99 -20.43
N HIS A 346 -39.03 -44.69 -20.70
CA HIS A 346 -40.14 -44.08 -21.42
C HIS A 346 -39.86 -44.04 -22.93
N ASP A 347 -40.72 -44.67 -23.72
CA ASP A 347 -40.55 -44.82 -25.19
C ASP A 347 -41.15 -43.67 -26.01
N GLY A 348 -41.53 -42.58 -25.35
CA GLY A 348 -42.23 -41.44 -25.94
C GLY A 348 -43.76 -41.59 -25.95
N THR A 349 -44.28 -42.80 -25.72
CA THR A 349 -45.71 -43.08 -25.62
C THR A 349 -46.14 -43.57 -24.24
N GLY A 350 -45.20 -44.16 -23.47
CA GLY A 350 -45.42 -44.52 -22.09
C GLY A 350 -44.23 -45.24 -21.45
N TRP A 351 -44.36 -45.52 -20.15
CA TRP A 351 -43.36 -46.25 -19.38
C TRP A 351 -43.38 -47.74 -19.68
N LYS A 352 -42.22 -48.30 -20.00
CA LYS A 352 -42.00 -49.73 -20.23
C LYS A 352 -40.97 -50.25 -19.25
N GLN A 353 -41.22 -51.43 -18.68
CA GLN A 353 -40.22 -52.11 -17.87
C GLN A 353 -39.06 -52.54 -18.76
N VAL A 354 -37.84 -52.21 -18.35
CA VAL A 354 -36.62 -52.71 -18.99
C VAL A 354 -36.42 -54.14 -18.54
N GLN A 355 -36.64 -55.09 -19.45
CA GLN A 355 -36.32 -56.50 -19.20
C GLN A 355 -34.88 -56.75 -19.62
N LEU A 356 -34.08 -57.22 -18.67
CA LEU A 356 -32.75 -57.77 -18.97
C LEU A 356 -32.97 -59.20 -19.47
N ASN A 357 -32.60 -59.46 -20.72
CA ASN A 357 -32.58 -60.82 -21.28
C ASN A 357 -31.36 -61.61 -20.79
#